data_AF-A0AA38AUN6-F1
#
_entry.id   AF-A0AA38AUN6-F1
#
_cell.length_a   1.000
_cell.length_b   1.000
_cell.length_c   1.000
_cell.angle_alpha   90.00
_cell.angle_beta   90.00
_cell.angle_gamma   90.00
#
_symmetry.space_group_name_H-M   'P 1'
#
loop_
_entity.id
_entity.type
_entity.pdbx_description
1 polymer ?
#
loop_
_entity_poly.entity_id
_entity_poly.type
_entity_poly.pdbx_seq_one_letter_code
_entity_poly.pdbx_strand_id
1 'polypeptide(L)' 'MNGAMNTDPEQIRADIDAVLSELPSVDPDSADVTGVDIDAVGRQLEEAHQILVNALESVEKG' A
#
# COMPACT_ATOMS: atom_id res chain seq x y z
N MET A 1 -3.25 15.19 23.00
CA MET A 1 -3.44 15.22 21.53
C MET A 1 -3.49 13.77 21.09
N ASN A 2 -4.66 13.13 21.13
CA ASN A 2 -4.82 11.76 20.62
C ASN A 2 -5.20 11.90 19.15
N GLY A 3 -4.25 11.63 18.25
CA GLY A 3 -4.50 11.64 16.81
C GLY A 3 -5.64 10.67 16.52
N ALA A 4 -6.71 11.17 15.91
CA ALA A 4 -7.80 10.32 15.43
C ALA A 4 -7.18 9.25 14.51
N MET A 5 -7.28 7.98 14.90
CA MET A 5 -7.00 6.87 14.00
C MET A 5 -7.90 7.08 12.77
N ASN A 6 -7.27 7.34 11.63
CA ASN A 6 -7.98 7.67 10.42
C ASN A 6 -8.55 6.38 9.81
N THR A 7 -9.84 6.15 10.02
CA THR A 7 -10.59 5.03 9.44
C THR A 7 -11.36 5.45 8.18
N ASP A 8 -11.13 6.67 7.68
CA ASP A 8 -11.78 7.16 6.48
C ASP A 8 -11.32 6.34 5.27
N PRO A 9 -12.23 5.64 4.58
CA PRO A 9 -11.89 4.82 3.41
C PRO A 9 -11.20 5.61 2.31
N GLU A 10 -11.56 6.89 2.14
CA GLU A 10 -10.96 7.74 1.11
C GLU A 10 -9.53 8.14 1.49
N GLN A 11 -9.25 8.37 2.78
CA GLN A 11 -7.88 8.59 3.22
C GLN A 11 -7.04 7.33 3.04
N ILE A 12 -7.56 6.18 3.48
CA ILE A 12 -6.84 4.90 3.37
C ILE A 12 -6.49 4.62 1.89
N ARG A 13 -7.42 4.89 0.97
CA ARG A 13 -7.17 4.79 -0.48
C ARG A 13 -6.08 5.75 -0.95
N ALA A 14 -6.11 7.01 -0.51
CA ALA A 14 -5.10 7.99 -0.88
C ALA A 14 -3.70 7.63 -0.35
N ASP A 15 -3.61 7.10 0.86
CA ASP A 15 -2.36 6.65 1.47
C ASP A 15 -1.80 5.42 0.73
N ILE A 16 -2.68 4.48 0.33
CA ILE A 16 -2.31 3.34 -0.51
C ILE A 16 -1.83 3.79 -1.89
N ASP A 17 -2.54 4.71 -2.55
CA ASP A 17 -2.14 5.23 -3.87
C ASP A 17 -0.78 5.94 -3.81
N ALA A 18 -0.48 6.65 -2.72
CA ALA A 18 0.83 7.26 -2.52
C ALA A 18 1.95 6.21 -2.43
N VAL A 19 1.74 5.14 -1.66
CA VAL A 19 2.70 4.03 -1.53
C VAL A 19 2.87 3.28 -2.86
N LEU A 20 1.77 3.04 -3.57
CA LEU A 20 1.79 2.35 -4.86
C LEU A 20 2.41 3.21 -5.97
N SER A 21 2.33 4.54 -5.88
CA SER A 21 2.98 5.45 -6.84
C SER A 21 4.50 5.44 -6.74
N GLU A 22 5.07 4.97 -5.64
CA GLU A 22 6.52 4.79 -5.47
C GLU A 22 7.01 3.47 -6.09
N LEU A 23 6.10 2.56 -6.47
CA LEU A 23 6.49 1.34 -7.17
C LEU A 23 7.05 1.68 -8.55
N PRO A 24 8.12 1.00 -8.98
CA PRO A 24 8.62 1.14 -10.34
C PRO A 24 7.50 0.78 -11.32
N SER A 25 7.30 1.61 -12.35
CA SER A 25 6.32 1.35 -13.39
C SER A 25 6.73 0.09 -14.15
N VAL A 26 6.11 -1.03 -13.80
CA VAL A 26 6.26 -2.29 -14.52
C VAL A 26 5.30 -2.25 -15.68
N ASP A 27 5.81 -1.91 -16.87
CA ASP A 27 5.02 -2.02 -18.09
C ASP A 27 4.87 -3.51 -18.43
N PRO A 28 3.64 -4.07 -18.39
CA PRO A 28 3.42 -5.50 -18.60
C PRO A 28 3.64 -5.94 -20.05
N ASP A 29 3.66 -5.02 -21.01
CA ASP A 29 3.97 -5.24 -22.43
C ASP A 29 5.45 -4.99 -22.76
N SER A 30 6.19 -4.32 -21.86
CA SER A 30 7.63 -4.20 -21.94
C SER A 30 8.29 -5.50 -21.47
N ALA A 31 8.95 -6.19 -22.39
CA ALA A 31 9.67 -7.44 -22.12
C ALA A 31 10.86 -7.30 -21.14
N ASP A 32 11.12 -6.10 -20.60
CA ASP A 32 12.20 -5.83 -19.66
C ASP A 32 11.74 -5.91 -18.19
N VAL A 33 11.24 -7.08 -17.80
CA VAL A 33 11.00 -7.42 -16.39
C VAL A 33 12.34 -7.66 -15.65
N THR A 34 13.47 -7.67 -16.36
CA THR A 34 14.78 -8.01 -15.81
C THR A 34 15.37 -6.93 -14.89
N GLY A 35 14.87 -5.70 -14.99
CA GLY A 35 15.24 -4.59 -14.10
C GLY A 35 14.30 -4.35 -12.92
N VAL A 36 13.22 -5.11 -12.80
CA VAL A 36 12.25 -4.95 -11.71
C VAL A 36 12.71 -5.77 -10.51
N ASP A 37 13.01 -5.06 -9.41
CA ASP A 37 13.30 -5.70 -8.12
C ASP A 37 12.00 -6.25 -7.52
N ILE A 38 11.69 -7.51 -7.85
CA ILE A 38 10.49 -8.22 -7.40
C ILE A 38 10.44 -8.31 -5.86
N ASP A 39 11.59 -8.35 -5.18
CA ASP A 39 11.64 -8.34 -3.72
C ASP A 39 11.24 -6.97 -3.16
N ALA A 40 11.64 -5.87 -3.82
CA ALA A 40 11.19 -4.53 -3.47
C ALA A 40 9.67 -4.37 -3.69
N VAL A 41 9.15 -4.84 -4.82
CA VAL A 41 7.71 -4.84 -5.11
C VAL A 41 6.94 -5.65 -4.06
N GLY A 42 7.46 -6.83 -3.68
CA GLY A 42 6.86 -7.69 -2.67
C GLY A 42 6.74 -7.00 -1.30
N ARG A 43 7.79 -6.32 -0.84
CA ARG A 43 7.78 -5.58 0.44
C ARG A 43 6.75 -4.46 0.44
N GLN A 44 6.64 -3.74 -0.66
CA GLN A 44 5.75 -2.60 -0.78
C GLN A 44 4.28 -3.03 -0.82
N LEU A 45 3.99 -4.17 -1.46
CA LEU A 45 2.67 -4.82 -1.40
C LEU A 45 2.33 -5.33 0.00
N GLU A 46 3.31 -5.89 0.72
CA GLU A 46 3.14 -6.35 2.11
C GLU A 46 2.85 -5.19 3.07
N GLU A 47 3.53 -4.05 2.88
CA GLU A 47 3.29 -2.83 3.65
C GLU A 47 1.88 -2.26 3.41
N ALA A 48 1.45 -2.18 2.14
CA ALA A 48 0.08 -1.80 1.80
C ALA A 48 -0.96 -2.76 2.43
N HIS A 49 -0.68 -4.06 2.43
CA HIS A 49 -1.54 -5.04 3.08
C HIS A 49 -1.62 -4.85 4.60
N GLN A 50 -0.50 -4.55 5.26
CA GLN A 50 -0.48 -4.32 6.70
C GLN A 50 -1.29 -3.09 7.10
N ILE A 51 -1.27 -2.04 6.28
CA ILE A 51 -2.12 -0.84 6.48
C ILE A 51 -3.60 -1.23 6.44
N LEU A 52 -4.01 -2.04 5.47
CA LEU A 52 -5.39 -2.52 5.35
C LEU A 52 -5.81 -3.40 6.55
N VAL A 53 -4.93 -4.29 7.00
CA VAL A 53 -5.18 -5.14 8.18
C VAL A 53 -5.33 -4.29 9.44
N ASN A 54 -4.44 -3.31 9.64
CA ASN A 54 -4.51 -2.41 10.79
C ASN A 54 -5.80 -1.58 10.79
N ALA A 55 -6.22 -1.11 9.61
CA ALA A 55 -7.50 -0.40 9.47
C ALA A 55 -8.69 -1.31 9.80
N LEU A 56 -8.67 -2.56 9.35
CA LEU A 56 -9.72 -3.55 9.63
C LEU A 56 -9.81 -3.86 11.13
N GLU A 57 -8.68 -4.10 11.80
CA GLU A 57 -8.64 -4.31 13.24
C GLU A 57 -9.10 -3.09 14.04
N SER A 58 -8.82 -1.88 13.54
CA SER A 58 -9.26 -0.62 14.17
C SER A 58 -10.78 -0.46 14.10
N VAL A 59 -11.40 -0.92 13.01
CA VAL A 59 -12.88 -0.98 12.87
C VAL A 59 -13.49 -2.04 13.79
N GLU A 60 -12.85 -3.20 13.96
CA GLU A 60 -13.37 -4.28 14.83
C GLU A 60 -13.28 -3.96 16.33
N LYS A 61 -12.32 -3.12 16.72
CA LYS A 61 -12.12 -2.68 18.12
C LYS A 61 -12.90 -1.40 18.48
N GLY A 62 -13.58 -0.77 17.51
CA GLY A 62 -14.34 0.49 17.64
C GLY A 62 -15.81 0.33 17.98
#